data_AF-A0A6L8FFF2-F1
#
_entry.id   AF-A0A6L8FFF2-F1
#
_cell.length_a   1.000
_cell.length_b   1.000
_cell.length_c   1.000
_cell.angle_alpha   90.00
_cell.angle_beta   90.00
_cell.angle_gamma   90.00
#
_symmetry.space_group_name_H-M   'P 1'
#
loop_
_entity.id
_entity.type
_entity.pdbx_description
1 polymer ?
#
loop_
_entity_poly.entity_id
_entity_poly.type
_entity_poly.pdbx_seq_one_letter_code
_entity_poly.pdbx_strand_id
1 'polypeptide(L)'
;MTRRTRISALMLALFLTAGGAGSAWAKGDLERGKRLARECFACHGQDGYSPSPINPKIGGQHERYLFLSLKEYRDGGRSHSLMRGSVLNKNDQDLEDIAAYYASQPGYLTPREIWERTQEGAPAAAGPPAGAPQGGPPRGPAAPPKFDHSDHIARYNSMLAQAIRDAAQTPGPVGDAACESLSGSADSDRDGDGLADAYDAAPDDAGEFVLDSDADGFYEICDIRQLEAIGNLGAGEGKSTTLDRAERMARKYRLARDLDASSVGNFEPIGDCGPAGNCMVTLDRFGFQGVIDGGGHTIRGLRISRPGGSGIGLIGVLGAQGTVRDLALEDAVVIGRGGVALLVGSNFGMVYRCRAEGEVAGELALGVLVGGSGGLVAYGESHGTVSGNQAVGGLVGDVRGGVYFSRSNAEVSGSRGLGGLVGLNTFGLVLSSYSTGQVIGGNDLGGLVGMNTDAKVRNSFSIAAVEGDGSNIGGLVGFNSLSEVRNSYAAGAVFGGDAVGGLVGRNNGSVRTSYAAGPVTSDGASGGISGFTVEGEEDGNFWSAMTYSAGASDLGALTAEQSGWAPRPGDFLGLIDAYCDANGNGFIDPDERVPDNRVWDFRGSGEFPVIRCTFEAGYPSGDTDSMGNM
;
A
#
# COMPACT_ATOMS: atom_id res chain seq x y z
N MET A 1 44.83 15.05 -82.58
CA MET A 1 43.61 15.60 -83.21
C MET A 1 42.45 15.05 -82.38
N THR A 2 41.58 15.76 -81.66
CA THR A 2 41.08 17.15 -81.68
C THR A 2 40.55 17.52 -80.28
N ARG A 3 40.70 18.79 -79.90
CA ARG A 3 40.22 19.44 -78.66
C ARG A 3 38.68 19.57 -78.60
N ARG A 4 38.12 19.69 -77.37
CA ARG A 4 37.20 20.76 -76.87
C ARG A 4 36.69 20.42 -75.44
N THR A 5 37.16 21.10 -74.38
CA THR A 5 36.62 22.29 -73.64
C THR A 5 35.69 22.00 -72.43
N ARG A 6 36.31 21.99 -71.22
CA ARG A 6 36.03 22.74 -69.96
C ARG A 6 34.62 22.99 -69.36
N ILE A 7 34.47 22.54 -68.09
CA ILE A 7 34.12 23.27 -66.82
C ILE A 7 32.66 23.25 -66.25
N SER A 8 32.60 22.87 -64.94
CA SER A 8 31.58 23.11 -63.87
C SER A 8 30.22 22.38 -63.99
N ALA A 9 29.60 21.76 -62.97
CA ALA A 9 29.51 22.06 -61.52
C ALA A 9 28.92 20.86 -60.72
N LEU A 10 29.19 20.80 -59.40
CA LEU A 10 28.42 20.19 -58.27
C LEU A 10 27.63 18.88 -58.50
N MET A 11 27.93 17.82 -57.74
CA MET A 11 27.06 17.38 -56.62
C MET A 11 27.70 16.31 -55.73
N LEU A 12 27.29 16.41 -54.48
CA LEU A 12 27.87 15.92 -53.23
C LEU A 12 27.51 14.45 -52.98
N ALA A 13 28.44 13.72 -52.36
CA ALA A 13 28.25 12.36 -51.86
C ALA A 13 27.25 12.31 -50.69
N LEU A 14 26.34 11.33 -50.68
CA LEU A 14 25.88 10.67 -49.45
C LEU A 14 25.13 9.36 -49.78
N PHE A 15 25.80 8.23 -49.60
CA PHE A 15 25.16 6.94 -49.38
C PHE A 15 25.60 6.49 -47.99
N LEU A 16 24.72 6.63 -47.00
CA LEU A 16 24.85 5.95 -45.71
C LEU A 16 23.47 5.69 -45.11
N THR A 17 23.26 4.42 -44.76
CA THR A 17 22.33 3.86 -43.76
C THR A 17 20.83 4.07 -43.95
N ALA A 18 20.17 3.01 -44.43
CA ALA A 18 18.78 2.72 -44.09
C ALA A 18 18.71 2.31 -42.61
N GLY A 19 18.34 3.25 -41.75
CA GLY A 19 17.89 2.98 -40.39
C GLY A 19 16.41 2.61 -40.40
N GLY A 20 16.06 1.53 -39.72
CA GLY A 20 14.68 1.14 -39.46
C GLY A 20 13.96 2.25 -38.69
N ALA A 21 12.79 2.64 -39.17
CA ALA A 21 11.86 3.44 -38.40
C ALA A 21 11.27 2.57 -37.29
N GLY A 22 11.81 2.69 -36.08
CA GLY A 22 11.03 2.38 -34.89
C GLY A 22 9.86 3.36 -34.83
N SER A 23 8.65 2.84 -34.66
CA SER A 23 7.47 3.67 -34.42
C SER A 23 7.64 4.42 -33.09
N ALA A 24 8.13 5.66 -33.17
CA ALA A 24 7.98 6.61 -32.09
C ALA A 24 6.48 6.93 -31.96
N TRP A 25 5.85 6.61 -30.82
CA TRP A 25 4.51 7.09 -30.51
C TRP A 25 4.54 8.62 -30.49
N ALA A 26 3.71 9.23 -31.34
CA ALA A 26 3.66 10.68 -31.46
C ALA A 26 3.01 11.27 -30.21
N LYS A 27 3.66 12.24 -29.59
CA LYS A 27 3.13 13.02 -28.46
C LYS A 27 1.86 13.77 -28.90
N GLY A 28 0.82 13.83 -28.05
CA GLY A 28 -0.44 14.52 -28.36
C GLY A 28 -0.23 16.00 -28.71
N ASP A 29 -0.92 16.49 -29.74
CA ASP A 29 -0.89 17.88 -30.20
C ASP A 29 -1.92 18.73 -29.44
N LEU A 30 -1.43 19.64 -28.60
CA LEU A 30 -2.24 20.54 -27.76
C LEU A 30 -3.21 21.42 -28.58
N GLU A 31 -2.78 21.94 -29.72
CA GLU A 31 -3.59 22.82 -30.55
C GLU A 31 -4.66 22.04 -31.32
N ARG A 32 -4.33 20.83 -31.77
CA ARG A 32 -5.31 19.90 -32.36
C ARG A 32 -6.30 19.41 -31.31
N GLY A 33 -5.80 19.08 -30.12
CA GLY A 33 -6.56 18.70 -28.95
C GLY A 33 -7.58 19.73 -28.54
N LYS A 34 -7.18 21.00 -28.46
CA LYS A 34 -8.07 22.13 -28.18
C LYS A 34 -9.21 22.27 -29.19
N ARG A 35 -8.97 21.98 -30.47
CA ARG A 35 -10.01 22.02 -31.51
C ARG A 35 -10.99 20.87 -31.35
N LEU A 36 -10.48 19.66 -31.10
CA LEU A 36 -11.29 18.45 -30.91
C LEU A 36 -12.09 18.46 -29.60
N ALA A 37 -11.53 19.06 -28.54
CA ALA A 37 -12.14 19.17 -27.22
C ALA A 37 -13.32 20.15 -27.15
N ARG A 38 -13.57 20.96 -28.19
CA ARG A 38 -14.69 21.93 -28.21
C ARG A 38 -16.05 21.27 -27.95
N GLU A 39 -16.23 20.05 -28.43
CA GLU A 39 -17.44 19.24 -28.21
C GLU A 39 -17.61 18.82 -26.74
N CYS A 40 -16.52 18.83 -25.97
CA CYS A 40 -16.48 18.42 -24.57
C CYS A 40 -16.71 19.61 -23.61
N PHE A 41 -16.54 20.85 -24.07
CA PHE A 41 -16.59 22.05 -23.22
C PHE A 41 -17.94 22.27 -22.53
N ALA A 42 -19.04 21.89 -23.18
CA ALA A 42 -20.38 22.07 -22.63
C ALA A 42 -20.60 21.28 -21.33
N CYS A 43 -19.95 20.13 -21.20
CA CYS A 43 -20.08 19.26 -20.03
C CYS A 43 -18.90 19.39 -19.07
N HIS A 44 -17.69 19.57 -19.58
CA HIS A 44 -16.46 19.53 -18.78
C HIS A 44 -15.82 20.90 -18.56
N GLY A 45 -16.33 21.97 -19.17
CA GLY A 45 -15.68 23.28 -19.15
C GLY A 45 -14.51 23.37 -20.14
N GLN A 46 -14.16 24.59 -20.56
CA GLN A 46 -13.05 24.80 -21.49
C GLN A 46 -11.70 24.47 -20.87
N ASP A 47 -11.58 24.71 -19.57
CA ASP A 47 -10.45 24.42 -18.69
C ASP A 47 -10.56 23.05 -18.02
N GLY A 48 -11.57 22.24 -18.36
CA GLY A 48 -11.85 20.98 -17.67
C GLY A 48 -12.45 21.15 -16.27
N TYR A 49 -12.87 22.37 -15.90
CA TYR A 49 -13.64 22.65 -14.71
C TYR A 49 -15.14 22.63 -15.03
N SER A 50 -15.79 21.49 -14.79
CA SER A 50 -17.21 21.37 -15.10
C SER A 50 -18.04 22.37 -14.27
N PRO A 51 -18.97 23.11 -14.89
CA PRO A 51 -19.92 23.98 -14.18
C PRO A 51 -21.01 23.18 -13.45
N SER A 52 -21.10 21.87 -13.68
CA SER A 52 -22.14 21.01 -13.11
C SER A 52 -21.54 19.91 -12.23
N PRO A 53 -22.07 19.67 -11.01
CA PRO A 53 -21.52 18.68 -10.09
C PRO A 53 -21.72 17.23 -10.56
N ILE A 54 -22.60 16.98 -11.54
CA ILE A 54 -22.82 15.64 -12.11
C ILE A 54 -21.77 15.23 -13.15
N ASN A 55 -20.96 16.17 -13.63
CA ASN A 55 -19.92 15.91 -14.61
C ASN A 55 -18.55 15.99 -13.91
N PRO A 56 -17.62 15.06 -14.21
CA PRO A 56 -16.30 15.07 -13.60
C PRO A 56 -15.50 16.29 -14.06
N LYS A 57 -14.68 16.82 -13.14
CA LYS A 57 -13.66 17.83 -13.44
C LYS A 57 -12.41 17.09 -13.93
N ILE A 58 -11.97 17.43 -15.13
CA ILE A 58 -10.94 16.70 -15.88
C ILE A 58 -9.74 17.58 -16.24
N GLY A 59 -9.78 18.87 -15.91
CA GLY A 59 -8.67 19.79 -16.11
C GLY A 59 -7.48 19.41 -15.24
N GLY A 60 -6.29 19.38 -15.83
CA GLY A 60 -5.03 19.01 -15.16
C GLY A 60 -4.93 17.54 -14.75
N GLN A 61 -5.82 16.69 -15.25
CA GLN A 61 -5.76 15.24 -15.05
C GLN A 61 -4.70 14.60 -15.96
N HIS A 62 -4.08 13.48 -15.55
CA HIS A 62 -2.99 12.86 -16.29
C HIS A 62 -3.38 12.51 -17.74
N GLU A 63 -2.57 12.95 -18.71
CA GLU A 63 -2.81 12.78 -20.15
C GLU A 63 -3.13 11.33 -20.52
N ARG A 64 -2.33 10.38 -20.02
CA ARG A 64 -2.57 8.94 -20.28
C ARG A 64 -3.89 8.44 -19.69
N TYR A 65 -4.30 8.93 -18.52
CA TYR A 65 -5.59 8.54 -17.91
C TYR A 65 -6.76 9.06 -18.75
N LEU A 66 -6.68 10.30 -19.22
CA LEU A 66 -7.71 10.90 -20.07
C LEU A 66 -7.82 10.15 -21.40
N PHE A 67 -6.69 9.85 -22.04
CA PHE A 67 -6.66 9.08 -23.27
C PHE A 67 -7.31 7.70 -23.09
N LEU A 68 -6.87 6.92 -22.09
CA LEU A 68 -7.38 5.58 -21.82
C LEU A 68 -8.86 5.61 -21.41
N SER A 69 -9.29 6.59 -20.60
CA SER A 69 -10.70 6.75 -20.23
C SER A 69 -11.57 7.03 -21.45
N LEU A 70 -11.12 7.90 -22.35
CA LEU A 70 -11.84 8.20 -23.59
C LEU A 70 -11.87 6.97 -24.51
N LYS A 71 -10.77 6.22 -24.60
CA LYS A 71 -10.65 4.97 -25.37
C LYS A 71 -11.60 3.90 -24.83
N GLU A 72 -11.68 3.73 -23.52
CA GLU A 72 -12.61 2.79 -22.89
C GLU A 72 -14.09 3.18 -23.08
N TYR A 73 -14.44 4.46 -23.07
CA TYR A 73 -15.80 4.89 -23.43
C TYR A 73 -16.14 4.59 -24.90
N ARG A 74 -15.18 4.76 -25.82
CA ARG A 74 -15.32 4.46 -27.25
C ARG A 74 -15.43 2.96 -27.50
N ASP A 75 -14.59 2.17 -26.85
CA ASP A 75 -14.42 0.74 -27.13
C ASP A 75 -15.36 -0.13 -26.26
N GLY A 76 -16.00 0.47 -25.25
CA GLY A 76 -17.05 -0.17 -24.44
C GLY A 76 -16.58 -0.71 -23.09
N GLY A 77 -15.30 -0.49 -22.73
CA GLY A 77 -14.75 -0.82 -21.40
C GLY A 77 -15.33 0.04 -20.26
N ARG A 78 -15.82 1.25 -20.56
CA ARG A 78 -16.58 2.09 -19.61
C ARG A 78 -17.96 2.44 -20.20
N SER A 79 -19.00 2.21 -19.40
CA SER A 79 -20.38 2.39 -19.85
C SER A 79 -20.94 3.76 -19.42
N HIS A 80 -21.04 4.70 -20.36
CA HIS A 80 -21.82 5.93 -20.20
C HIS A 80 -22.27 6.44 -21.58
N SER A 81 -23.58 6.47 -21.83
CA SER A 81 -24.15 6.70 -23.17
C SER A 81 -23.71 8.03 -23.79
N LEU A 82 -23.68 9.11 -23.01
CA LEU A 82 -23.25 10.43 -23.49
C LEU A 82 -21.77 10.47 -23.84
N MET A 83 -20.90 9.98 -22.95
CA MET A 83 -19.45 9.96 -23.19
C MET A 83 -19.10 9.07 -24.37
N ARG A 84 -19.71 7.88 -24.47
CA ARG A 84 -19.56 6.99 -25.63
C ARG A 84 -19.94 7.70 -26.92
N GLY A 85 -21.09 8.39 -26.95
CA GLY A 85 -21.52 9.18 -28.09
C GLY A 85 -20.54 10.29 -28.49
N SER A 86 -19.91 10.94 -27.50
CA SER A 86 -18.93 12.02 -27.73
C SER A 86 -17.60 11.55 -28.30
N VAL A 87 -17.21 10.28 -28.12
CA VAL A 87 -15.90 9.75 -28.56
C VAL A 87 -15.99 8.71 -29.67
N LEU A 88 -17.20 8.27 -30.04
CA LEU A 88 -17.42 7.13 -30.95
C LEU A 88 -16.74 7.30 -32.33
N ASN A 89 -16.66 8.54 -32.82
CA ASN A 89 -16.12 8.86 -34.14
C ASN A 89 -14.66 9.37 -34.11
N LYS A 90 -13.94 9.16 -32.99
CA LYS A 90 -12.57 9.64 -32.78
C LYS A 90 -11.56 8.48 -32.87
N ASN A 91 -10.48 8.67 -33.62
CA ASN A 91 -9.37 7.71 -33.65
C ASN A 91 -8.42 7.91 -32.45
N ASP A 92 -7.44 7.02 -32.26
CA ASP A 92 -6.54 7.07 -31.10
C ASP A 92 -5.78 8.41 -31.02
N GLN A 93 -5.29 8.95 -32.13
CA GLN A 93 -4.63 10.26 -32.14
C GLN A 93 -5.58 11.41 -31.75
N ASP A 94 -6.85 11.37 -32.15
CA ASP A 94 -7.85 12.34 -31.70
C ASP A 94 -8.04 12.31 -30.19
N LEU A 95 -8.03 11.12 -29.60
CA LEU A 95 -8.17 10.95 -28.15
C LEU A 95 -6.92 11.39 -27.40
N GLU A 96 -5.73 11.06 -27.92
CA GLU A 96 -4.44 11.51 -27.36
C GLU A 96 -4.34 13.04 -27.36
N ASP A 97 -4.75 13.68 -28.45
CA ASP A 97 -4.72 15.13 -28.55
C ASP A 97 -5.71 15.80 -27.58
N ILE A 98 -6.94 15.28 -27.48
CA ILE A 98 -7.93 15.76 -26.49
C ILE A 98 -7.40 15.60 -25.07
N ALA A 99 -6.78 14.46 -24.79
CA ALA A 99 -6.19 14.16 -23.51
C ALA A 99 -5.03 15.10 -23.16
N ALA A 100 -4.13 15.37 -24.12
CA ALA A 100 -3.03 16.31 -23.97
C ALA A 100 -3.53 17.72 -23.65
N TYR A 101 -4.60 18.16 -24.33
CA TYR A 101 -5.23 19.46 -24.09
C TYR A 101 -5.79 19.59 -22.66
N TYR A 102 -6.56 18.60 -22.19
CA TYR A 102 -7.15 18.68 -20.84
C TYR A 102 -6.11 18.49 -19.73
N ALA A 103 -5.09 17.68 -19.98
CA ALA A 103 -3.96 17.49 -19.08
C ALA A 103 -3.11 18.76 -18.92
N SER A 104 -3.04 19.60 -19.95
CA SER A 104 -2.33 20.88 -19.86
C SER A 104 -3.10 21.99 -19.15
N GLN A 105 -4.37 21.76 -18.78
CA GLN A 105 -5.15 22.77 -18.07
C GLN A 105 -4.69 22.89 -16.61
N PRO A 106 -4.82 24.07 -15.98
CA PRO A 106 -4.57 24.21 -14.55
C PRO A 106 -5.53 23.30 -13.79
N GLY A 107 -4.99 22.29 -13.11
CA GLY A 107 -5.76 21.29 -12.37
C GLY A 107 -6.49 21.85 -11.14
N TYR A 108 -6.92 20.97 -10.24
CA TYR A 108 -7.62 21.39 -9.02
C TYR A 108 -6.84 22.46 -8.25
N LEU A 109 -7.45 23.63 -8.13
CA LEU A 109 -7.05 24.65 -7.19
C LEU A 109 -7.08 24.05 -5.78
N THR A 110 -5.97 24.18 -5.07
CA THR A 110 -5.86 23.85 -3.66
C THR A 110 -6.92 24.61 -2.85
N PRO A 111 -7.31 24.12 -1.65
CA PRO A 111 -8.22 24.84 -0.75
C PRO A 111 -7.79 26.30 -0.49
N ARG A 112 -6.48 26.59 -0.60
CA ARG A 112 -5.91 27.93 -0.50
C ARG A 112 -6.19 28.81 -1.73
N GLU A 113 -6.07 28.28 -2.95
CA GLU A 113 -6.38 29.03 -4.18
C GLU A 113 -7.89 29.28 -4.35
N ILE A 114 -8.72 28.41 -3.76
CA ILE A 114 -10.17 28.65 -3.62
C ILE A 114 -10.40 29.83 -2.66
N TRP A 115 -9.71 29.84 -1.52
CA TRP A 115 -9.80 30.92 -0.51
C TRP A 115 -9.30 32.27 -1.06
N GLU A 116 -8.18 32.29 -1.78
CA GLU A 116 -7.60 33.50 -2.40
C GLU A 116 -8.51 34.09 -3.49
N ARG A 117 -9.09 33.27 -4.38
CA ARG A 117 -10.05 33.73 -5.40
C ARG A 117 -11.40 34.18 -4.84
N THR A 118 -11.83 33.63 -3.70
CA THR A 118 -13.06 34.10 -3.03
C THR A 118 -12.92 35.47 -2.35
N GLN A 119 -11.70 35.99 -2.20
CA GLN A 119 -11.46 37.34 -1.64
C GLN A 119 -11.44 38.47 -2.69
N GLU A 120 -11.36 38.17 -3.99
CA GLU A 120 -11.36 39.20 -5.05
C GLU A 120 -12.76 39.80 -5.35
N GLY A 121 -13.81 39.31 -4.68
CA GLY A 121 -15.21 39.72 -4.91
C GLY A 121 -15.90 40.52 -3.79
N ALA A 122 -15.23 40.80 -2.67
CA ALA A 122 -15.85 41.53 -1.56
C ALA A 122 -15.55 43.05 -1.64
N PRO A 123 -16.56 43.93 -1.53
CA PRO A 123 -16.33 45.38 -1.58
C PRO A 123 -15.50 45.85 -0.39
N ALA A 124 -14.55 46.73 -0.69
CA ALA A 124 -13.51 47.22 0.22
C ALA A 124 -14.07 47.78 1.54
N ALA A 125 -13.64 47.20 2.67
CA ALA A 125 -13.73 47.81 3.98
C ALA A 125 -12.44 48.62 4.26
N ALA A 126 -12.64 49.79 4.88
CA ALA A 126 -11.66 50.84 5.10
C ALA A 126 -10.32 50.38 5.70
N GLY A 127 -9.22 50.88 5.16
CA GLY A 127 -7.85 50.51 5.55
C GLY A 127 -7.45 51.02 6.96
N PRO A 128 -6.56 50.29 7.66
CA PRO A 128 -5.99 50.73 8.93
C PRO A 128 -4.85 51.75 8.72
N PRO A 129 -4.53 52.57 9.76
CA PRO A 129 -3.67 53.74 9.63
C PRO A 129 -2.17 53.40 9.44
N ALA A 130 -1.48 54.30 8.74
CA ALA A 130 -0.07 54.23 8.39
C ALA A 130 0.85 54.22 9.63
N GLY A 131 1.76 53.24 9.72
CA GLY A 131 2.79 53.26 10.76
C GLY A 131 3.64 52.00 11.00
N ALA A 132 3.59 50.94 10.20
CA ALA A 132 4.42 49.75 10.40
C ALA A 132 5.66 49.73 9.46
N PRO A 133 6.88 49.34 9.93
CA PRO A 133 8.10 49.34 9.12
C PRO A 133 8.02 48.35 7.95
N GLN A 134 8.55 48.73 6.79
CA GLN A 134 8.68 47.87 5.62
C GLN A 134 9.74 46.77 5.85
N GLY A 135 9.32 45.66 6.45
CA GLY A 135 9.99 44.37 6.28
C GLY A 135 9.33 43.62 5.13
N GLY A 136 10.11 43.08 4.19
CA GLY A 136 9.57 42.19 3.16
C GLY A 136 8.80 41.02 3.81
N PRO A 137 7.76 40.48 3.15
CA PRO A 137 6.96 39.41 3.73
C PRO A 137 7.86 38.23 4.11
N PRO A 138 7.65 37.60 5.29
CA PRO A 138 8.37 36.39 5.64
C PRO A 138 8.19 35.39 4.50
N ARG A 139 9.30 34.75 4.09
CA ARG A 139 9.23 33.61 3.18
C ARG A 139 8.33 32.59 3.85
N GLY A 140 7.12 32.41 3.31
CA GLY A 140 6.23 31.33 3.73
C GLY A 140 6.93 29.98 3.55
N PRO A 141 6.47 28.94 4.25
CA PRO A 141 6.97 27.59 4.03
C PRO A 141 6.91 27.28 2.53
N ALA A 142 7.97 26.63 2.03
CA ALA A 142 8.07 26.24 0.64
C ALA A 142 6.78 25.56 0.18
N ALA A 143 6.33 25.87 -1.05
CA ALA A 143 5.23 25.15 -1.66
C ALA A 143 5.51 23.64 -1.57
N PRO A 144 4.52 22.80 -1.19
CA PRO A 144 4.71 21.37 -1.23
C PRO A 144 5.12 20.96 -2.64
N PRO A 145 6.10 20.05 -2.80
CA PRO A 145 6.55 19.62 -4.10
C PRO A 145 5.39 19.03 -4.91
N LYS A 146 5.41 19.25 -6.24
CA LYS A 146 4.56 18.51 -7.18
C LYS A 146 4.79 17.00 -6.93
N PHE A 147 3.73 16.18 -6.90
CA PHE A 147 3.87 14.73 -6.70
C PHE A 147 4.73 14.14 -7.81
N ASP A 148 5.98 13.86 -7.48
CA ASP A 148 6.97 13.20 -8.33
C ASP A 148 6.91 11.70 -8.02
N HIS A 149 6.47 10.90 -9.01
CA HIS A 149 6.33 9.44 -8.89
C HIS A 149 7.69 8.72 -8.74
N SER A 150 8.81 9.44 -8.80
CA SER A 150 10.15 8.88 -8.61
C SER A 150 10.58 8.75 -7.14
N ASP A 151 9.84 9.31 -6.16
CA ASP A 151 10.36 9.51 -4.78
C ASP A 151 9.66 8.70 -3.66
N HIS A 152 8.74 7.77 -3.99
CA HIS A 152 8.01 7.00 -2.99
C HIS A 152 8.91 5.99 -2.25
N ILE A 153 9.84 5.35 -2.97
CA ILE A 153 10.75 4.35 -2.41
C ILE A 153 11.70 5.01 -1.40
N ALA A 154 12.27 6.17 -1.73
CA ALA A 154 13.17 6.91 -0.85
C ALA A 154 12.46 7.33 0.45
N ARG A 155 11.22 7.81 0.35
CA ARG A 155 10.39 8.13 1.52
C ARG A 155 10.22 6.92 2.43
N TYR A 156 9.70 5.81 1.92
CA TYR A 156 9.41 4.64 2.76
C TYR A 156 10.68 3.93 3.25
N ASN A 157 11.76 3.93 2.45
CA ASN A 157 13.07 3.45 2.89
C ASN A 157 13.61 4.29 4.04
N SER A 158 13.43 5.63 3.99
CA SER A 158 13.85 6.51 5.08
C SER A 158 13.06 6.25 6.36
N MET A 159 11.74 6.03 6.24
CA MET A 159 10.87 5.65 7.36
C MET A 159 11.29 4.30 7.95
N LEU A 160 11.54 3.30 7.11
CA LEU A 160 12.00 1.98 7.54
C LEU A 160 13.36 2.06 8.25
N ALA A 161 14.31 2.81 7.70
CA ALA A 161 15.62 3.00 8.30
C ALA A 161 15.52 3.73 9.66
N GLN A 162 14.58 4.66 9.79
CA GLN A 162 14.27 5.31 11.06
C GLN A 162 13.70 4.31 12.07
N ALA A 163 12.73 3.49 11.66
CA ALA A 163 12.15 2.44 12.50
C ALA A 163 13.20 1.47 13.05
N ILE A 164 14.12 1.03 12.20
CA ILE A 164 15.21 0.11 12.58
C ILE A 164 16.13 0.77 13.62
N ARG A 165 16.48 2.05 13.42
CA ARG A 165 17.31 2.79 14.39
C ARG A 165 16.60 2.96 15.73
N ASP A 166 15.33 3.34 15.72
CA ASP A 166 14.55 3.58 16.93
C ASP A 166 14.34 2.29 17.71
N ALA A 167 14.02 1.19 17.02
CA ALA A 167 13.91 -0.14 17.62
C ALA A 167 15.23 -0.62 18.26
N ALA A 168 16.38 -0.29 17.67
CA ALA A 168 17.69 -0.66 18.22
C ALA A 168 18.10 0.20 19.44
N GLN A 169 17.52 1.39 19.59
CA GLN A 169 17.81 2.31 20.69
C GLN A 169 16.84 2.18 21.87
N THR A 170 15.71 1.49 21.66
CA THR A 170 14.71 1.32 22.71
C THR A 170 15.23 0.33 23.76
N PRO A 171 15.18 0.67 25.05
CA PRO A 171 15.47 -0.28 26.13
C PRO A 171 14.66 -1.58 25.99
N GLY A 172 15.19 -2.69 26.51
CA GLY A 172 14.48 -3.98 26.52
C GLY A 172 13.15 -3.89 27.29
N PRO A 173 12.27 -4.89 27.14
CA PRO A 173 10.95 -4.88 27.77
C PRO A 173 11.08 -4.64 29.28
N VAL A 174 10.28 -3.70 29.78
CA VAL A 174 10.19 -3.41 31.21
C VAL A 174 9.37 -4.53 31.82
N GLY A 175 9.97 -5.32 32.72
CA GLY A 175 9.29 -6.48 33.29
C GLY A 175 8.15 -6.10 34.24
N ASP A 176 7.37 -7.10 34.67
CA ASP A 176 6.20 -6.96 35.56
C ASP A 176 6.40 -6.08 36.80
N ALA A 177 7.65 -5.84 37.22
CA ALA A 177 7.99 -4.95 38.34
C ALA A 177 7.69 -3.46 38.08
N ALA A 178 7.54 -3.04 36.82
CA ALA A 178 7.09 -1.68 36.47
C ALA A 178 5.58 -1.52 36.60
N CYS A 179 4.83 -2.62 36.52
CA CYS A 179 3.47 -2.65 37.00
C CYS A 179 3.54 -2.75 38.53
N GLU A 180 3.08 -1.73 39.24
CA GLU A 180 2.95 -1.85 40.70
C GLU A 180 2.25 -3.16 41.04
N SER A 181 2.72 -3.84 42.10
CA SER A 181 2.02 -5.00 42.59
C SER A 181 0.60 -4.55 42.94
N LEU A 182 -0.39 -4.94 42.14
CA LEU A 182 -1.82 -4.87 42.46
C LEU A 182 -2.17 -5.76 43.69
N SER A 183 -1.20 -6.04 44.56
CA SER A 183 -1.35 -6.74 45.84
C SER A 183 -1.60 -5.79 47.01
N GLY A 184 -1.88 -4.51 46.75
CA GLY A 184 -2.34 -3.53 47.74
C GLY A 184 -3.83 -3.69 48.09
N SER A 185 -4.17 -4.80 48.76
CA SER A 185 -5.51 -5.19 49.20
C SER A 185 -6.50 -5.58 48.09
N ALA A 186 -7.04 -6.78 48.20
CA ALA A 186 -8.12 -7.31 47.36
C ALA A 186 -9.47 -6.60 47.59
N ASP A 187 -9.48 -5.31 47.96
CA ASP A 187 -10.67 -4.64 48.51
C ASP A 187 -10.71 -3.12 48.31
N SER A 188 -9.87 -2.51 47.46
CA SER A 188 -9.98 -1.07 47.16
C SER A 188 -10.25 -0.80 45.68
N ASP A 189 -11.42 -1.23 45.23
CA ASP A 189 -12.17 -0.59 44.15
C ASP A 189 -12.39 0.89 44.53
N ARG A 190 -11.44 1.76 44.18
CA ARG A 190 -11.43 3.16 44.63
C ARG A 190 -12.35 4.04 43.79
N ASP A 191 -12.65 3.65 42.55
CA ASP A 191 -13.66 4.33 41.71
C ASP A 191 -15.09 3.76 41.82
N GLY A 192 -15.27 2.60 42.43
CA GLY A 192 -16.58 2.00 42.67
C GLY A 192 -17.16 1.25 41.47
N ASP A 193 -16.32 0.78 40.54
CA ASP A 193 -16.72 0.02 39.36
C ASP A 193 -16.87 -1.51 39.62
N GLY A 194 -16.47 -1.94 40.81
CA GLY A 194 -16.52 -3.33 41.27
C GLY A 194 -15.28 -4.17 40.92
N LEU A 195 -14.21 -3.58 40.39
CA LEU A 195 -12.99 -4.25 39.96
C LEU A 195 -11.75 -3.51 40.47
N ALA A 196 -10.84 -4.21 41.16
CA ALA A 196 -9.52 -3.65 41.48
C ALA A 196 -8.63 -3.65 40.23
N ASP A 197 -8.47 -2.49 39.59
CA ASP A 197 -7.72 -2.38 38.33
C ASP A 197 -6.65 -1.27 38.34
N ALA A 198 -5.99 -1.05 37.19
CA ALA A 198 -4.91 -0.08 37.10
C ALA A 198 -5.36 1.38 37.27
N TYR A 199 -6.66 1.69 37.20
CA TYR A 199 -7.19 2.98 37.63
C TYR A 199 -7.13 3.15 39.15
N ASP A 200 -7.16 2.08 39.93
CA ASP A 200 -7.06 2.14 41.40
C ASP A 200 -5.63 2.30 41.92
N ALA A 201 -4.65 1.95 41.08
CA ALA A 201 -3.23 2.20 41.33
C ALA A 201 -2.84 3.67 41.07
N ALA A 202 -3.62 4.42 40.28
CA ALA A 202 -3.37 5.83 40.02
C ALA A 202 -3.75 6.68 41.26
N PRO A 203 -2.84 7.52 41.80
CA PRO A 203 -3.17 8.48 42.87
C PRO A 203 -4.37 9.39 42.50
N ASP A 204 -5.17 9.78 43.48
CA ASP A 204 -6.34 10.68 43.30
C ASP A 204 -5.96 12.06 42.71
N ASP A 205 -4.67 12.42 42.78
CA ASP A 205 -4.05 13.64 42.26
C ASP A 205 -3.02 13.37 41.13
N ALA A 206 -2.96 12.15 40.60
CA ALA A 206 -2.01 11.79 39.56
C ALA A 206 -2.27 12.60 38.30
N GLY A 207 -1.20 13.23 37.77
CA GLY A 207 -1.26 13.90 36.48
C GLY A 207 -1.60 12.95 35.32
N GLU A 208 -1.56 11.63 35.55
CA GLU A 208 -1.70 10.59 34.54
C GLU A 208 -2.04 9.21 35.15
N PHE A 209 -2.72 8.35 34.39
CA PHE A 209 -3.12 6.97 34.80
C PHE A 209 -2.06 5.91 34.51
N VAL A 210 -0.91 6.35 34.00
CA VAL A 210 0.24 5.53 33.63
C VAL A 210 1.48 6.18 34.21
N LEU A 211 2.51 5.38 34.44
CA LEU A 211 3.76 5.83 35.05
C LEU A 211 4.89 5.67 34.03
N ASP A 212 5.83 6.60 34.03
CA ASP A 212 7.15 6.45 33.41
C ASP A 212 8.10 6.02 34.55
N SER A 213 8.12 4.71 34.80
CA SER A 213 8.74 4.13 35.99
C SER A 213 10.28 4.18 35.95
N ASP A 214 10.87 4.25 34.76
CA ASP A 214 12.31 4.29 34.54
C ASP A 214 12.83 5.64 34.00
N ALA A 215 11.94 6.61 33.81
CA ALA A 215 12.22 7.95 33.30
C ALA A 215 12.83 7.96 31.89
N ASP A 216 12.51 6.96 31.05
CA ASP A 216 12.95 6.88 29.66
C ASP A 216 12.05 7.67 28.69
N GLY A 217 10.94 8.22 29.19
CA GLY A 217 9.96 8.99 28.43
C GLY A 217 8.88 8.15 27.75
N PHE A 218 8.83 6.83 28.00
CA PHE A 218 7.69 5.97 27.73
C PHE A 218 6.87 5.78 29.00
N TYR A 219 5.56 5.73 28.83
CA TYR A 219 4.63 5.47 29.92
C TYR A 219 4.15 4.02 29.86
N GLU A 220 4.33 3.28 30.94
CA GLU A 220 3.98 1.86 31.03
C GLU A 220 2.47 1.61 31.08
N ILE A 221 2.02 0.71 30.21
CA ILE A 221 0.66 0.18 30.11
C ILE A 221 0.66 -1.23 30.71
N CYS A 222 -0.14 -1.41 31.75
CA CYS A 222 -0.25 -2.61 32.56
C CYS A 222 -1.65 -3.25 32.49
N ASP A 223 -2.65 -2.52 32.00
CA ASP A 223 -4.02 -3.00 31.82
C ASP A 223 -4.63 -2.43 30.53
N ILE A 224 -5.55 -3.18 29.90
CA ILE A 224 -6.23 -2.76 28.67
C ILE A 224 -6.99 -1.45 28.83
N ARG A 225 -7.53 -1.16 30.02
CA ARG A 225 -8.29 0.06 30.27
C ARG A 225 -7.41 1.31 30.28
N GLN A 226 -6.16 1.21 30.73
CA GLN A 226 -5.20 2.31 30.59
C GLN A 226 -4.93 2.63 29.12
N LEU A 227 -4.92 1.61 28.26
CA LEU A 227 -4.76 1.78 26.83
C LEU A 227 -6.01 2.45 26.20
N GLU A 228 -7.21 2.02 26.58
CA GLU A 228 -8.48 2.67 26.16
C GLU A 228 -8.58 4.13 26.62
N ALA A 229 -8.07 4.42 27.82
CA ALA A 229 -8.09 5.75 28.43
C ALA A 229 -7.36 6.80 27.59
N ILE A 230 -6.37 6.40 26.76
CA ILE A 230 -5.64 7.31 25.87
C ILE A 230 -6.65 8.08 24.99
N GLY A 231 -7.64 7.36 24.44
CA GLY A 231 -8.69 7.88 23.56
C GLY A 231 -9.81 8.64 24.26
N ASN A 232 -10.29 8.09 25.39
CA ASN A 232 -11.70 8.20 25.74
C ASN A 232 -11.99 8.87 27.09
N LEU A 233 -11.04 8.93 28.02
CA LEU A 233 -11.29 9.64 29.28
C LEU A 233 -11.25 11.15 29.07
N GLY A 234 -12.40 11.75 28.75
CA GLY A 234 -12.67 13.15 29.11
C GLY A 234 -12.79 13.27 30.63
N ALA A 235 -12.64 14.47 31.19
CA ALA A 235 -12.67 14.74 32.63
C ALA A 235 -14.05 14.50 33.32
N GLY A 236 -14.73 13.37 33.07
CA GLY A 236 -16.16 13.19 33.35
C GLY A 236 -16.61 11.85 33.96
N GLU A 237 -15.76 10.84 34.09
CA GLU A 237 -16.13 9.54 34.70
C GLU A 237 -15.53 9.36 36.10
N GLY A 238 -15.63 10.37 36.95
CA GLY A 238 -15.21 10.27 38.36
C GLY A 238 -13.71 10.29 38.61
N LYS A 239 -12.86 10.02 37.61
CA LYS A 239 -11.39 10.21 37.64
C LYS A 239 -10.97 11.21 36.56
N SER A 240 -10.21 12.26 36.92
CA SER A 240 -9.74 13.30 35.99
C SER A 240 -8.22 13.29 35.88
N THR A 241 -7.70 13.06 34.68
CA THR A 241 -6.33 13.42 34.33
C THR A 241 -6.22 14.94 34.16
N THR A 242 -5.10 15.54 34.55
CA THR A 242 -4.81 16.96 34.25
C THR A 242 -4.34 17.17 32.82
N LEU A 243 -3.90 16.11 32.14
CA LEU A 243 -3.50 16.14 30.74
C LEU A 243 -4.69 16.24 29.81
N ASP A 244 -4.58 17.11 28.82
CA ASP A 244 -5.59 17.18 27.79
C ASP A 244 -5.51 15.97 26.83
N ARG A 245 -6.52 15.83 25.97
CA ARG A 245 -6.57 14.73 25.01
C ARG A 245 -5.45 14.81 23.97
N ALA A 246 -5.06 16.00 23.53
CA ALA A 246 -4.04 16.17 22.50
C ALA A 246 -2.66 15.75 23.03
N GLU A 247 -2.35 16.08 24.29
CA GLU A 247 -1.14 15.65 24.98
C GLU A 247 -1.07 14.13 25.08
N ARG A 248 -2.16 13.46 25.49
CA ARG A 248 -2.23 11.99 25.53
C ARG A 248 -2.05 11.37 24.14
N MET A 249 -2.68 11.92 23.11
CA MET A 249 -2.55 11.42 21.74
C MET A 249 -1.14 11.55 21.14
N ALA A 250 -0.24 12.32 21.74
CA ALA A 250 1.10 12.59 21.24
C ALA A 250 2.22 11.93 22.06
N ARG A 251 1.88 11.25 23.15
CA ARG A 251 2.84 10.62 24.08
C ARG A 251 3.34 9.26 23.60
N LYS A 252 4.38 8.76 24.27
CA LYS A 252 4.96 7.43 24.01
C LYS A 252 4.50 6.48 25.11
N TYR A 253 3.88 5.38 24.73
CA TYR A 253 3.38 4.35 25.63
C TYR A 253 4.11 3.05 25.34
N ARG A 254 4.36 2.25 26.37
CA ARG A 254 4.95 0.93 26.25
C ARG A 254 4.13 -0.10 27.04
N LEU A 255 3.83 -1.25 26.46
CA LEU A 255 3.27 -2.36 27.24
C LEU A 255 4.36 -2.92 28.16
N ALA A 256 4.05 -3.06 29.44
CA ALA A 256 4.92 -3.69 30.42
C ALA A 256 4.64 -5.20 30.58
N ARG A 257 3.53 -5.67 30.01
CA ARG A 257 3.11 -7.08 30.00
C ARG A 257 2.07 -7.36 28.93
N ASP A 258 1.75 -8.64 28.75
CA ASP A 258 0.60 -9.05 27.96
C ASP A 258 -0.71 -8.54 28.60
N LEU A 259 -1.66 -8.13 27.77
CA LEU A 259 -2.94 -7.57 28.21
C LEU A 259 -4.11 -8.47 27.82
N ASP A 260 -5.08 -8.61 28.71
CA ASP A 260 -6.36 -9.26 28.44
C ASP A 260 -7.44 -8.22 28.16
N ALA A 261 -7.87 -8.13 26.90
CA ALA A 261 -8.90 -7.22 26.44
C ALA A 261 -10.32 -7.81 26.56
N SER A 262 -10.48 -9.09 26.94
CA SER A 262 -11.81 -9.69 27.13
C SER A 262 -12.60 -9.07 28.29
N SER A 263 -11.90 -8.37 29.19
CA SER A 263 -12.45 -7.57 30.28
C SER A 263 -13.17 -6.29 29.80
N VAL A 264 -12.89 -5.84 28.57
CA VAL A 264 -13.49 -4.67 27.92
C VAL A 264 -14.30 -5.17 26.73
N GLY A 265 -15.56 -5.52 26.96
CA GLY A 265 -16.38 -6.27 25.99
C GLY A 265 -16.55 -5.61 24.61
N ASN A 266 -16.49 -4.27 24.52
CA ASN A 266 -16.46 -3.56 23.24
C ASN A 266 -15.52 -2.36 23.34
N PHE A 267 -14.26 -2.56 22.99
CA PHE A 267 -13.20 -1.56 23.10
C PHE A 267 -13.46 -0.36 22.19
N GLU A 268 -13.27 0.85 22.69
CA GLU A 268 -13.41 2.08 21.90
C GLU A 268 -12.04 2.47 21.28
N PRO A 269 -11.95 2.52 19.93
CA PRO A 269 -10.69 2.76 19.21
C PRO A 269 -9.89 3.99 19.65
N ILE A 270 -8.56 3.85 19.67
CA ILE A 270 -7.63 4.96 19.94
C ILE A 270 -7.47 5.81 18.67
N GLY A 271 -7.69 7.11 18.79
CA GLY A 271 -7.55 8.05 17.69
C GLY A 271 -8.78 8.07 16.76
N ASP A 272 -9.24 9.27 16.45
CA ASP A 272 -10.40 9.52 15.57
C ASP A 272 -9.99 10.20 14.26
N CYS A 273 -10.90 10.20 13.27
CA CYS A 273 -10.71 10.92 12.01
C CYS A 273 -11.21 12.37 12.01
N GLY A 274 -11.29 12.99 13.18
CA GLY A 274 -11.69 14.37 13.37
C GLY A 274 -13.17 14.63 13.05
N PRO A 275 -13.58 15.91 13.07
CA PRO A 275 -14.99 16.32 13.00
C PRO A 275 -15.66 16.00 11.65
N ALA A 276 -14.88 15.73 10.60
CA ALA A 276 -15.41 15.36 9.29
C ALA A 276 -15.84 13.88 9.22
N GLY A 277 -15.42 13.04 10.17
CA GLY A 277 -15.79 11.62 10.21
C GLY A 277 -15.30 10.79 9.01
N ASN A 278 -14.38 11.31 8.20
CA ASN A 278 -13.85 10.63 7.03
C ASN A 278 -12.45 10.11 7.28
N CYS A 279 -12.37 8.87 7.74
CA CYS A 279 -11.11 8.23 8.12
C CYS A 279 -10.24 7.80 6.92
N MET A 280 -10.71 7.93 5.68
CA MET A 280 -10.06 7.32 4.50
C MET A 280 -9.41 8.31 3.52
N VAL A 281 -9.69 9.62 3.59
CA VAL A 281 -9.44 10.49 2.42
C VAL A 281 -8.42 11.62 2.59
N THR A 282 -8.04 12.13 3.78
CA THR A 282 -6.81 12.96 4.02
C THR A 282 -6.92 13.69 5.35
N LEU A 283 -6.37 13.16 6.44
CA LEU A 283 -6.14 13.92 7.67
C LEU A 283 -4.92 13.35 8.43
N ASP A 284 -3.74 13.39 7.80
CA ASP A 284 -2.43 13.08 8.41
C ASP A 284 -2.18 13.74 9.78
N ARG A 285 -2.90 14.83 10.06
CA ARG A 285 -2.91 15.57 11.33
C ARG A 285 -3.82 15.03 12.44
N PHE A 286 -4.76 14.12 12.15
CA PHE A 286 -5.65 13.54 13.15
C PHE A 286 -5.25 12.12 13.50
N GLY A 287 -5.95 11.52 14.48
CA GLY A 287 -5.58 10.23 15.05
C GLY A 287 -4.49 10.32 16.11
N PHE A 288 -3.97 9.16 16.47
CA PHE A 288 -2.88 9.01 17.42
C PHE A 288 -1.56 9.42 16.76
N GLN A 289 -0.86 10.39 17.35
CA GLN A 289 0.40 10.97 16.83
C GLN A 289 1.64 10.52 17.63
N GLY A 290 1.42 9.77 18.71
CA GLY A 290 2.45 9.30 19.62
C GLY A 290 3.09 7.98 19.20
N VAL A 291 3.66 7.27 20.17
CA VAL A 291 4.23 5.93 19.98
C VAL A 291 3.46 4.94 20.87
N ILE A 292 3.05 3.81 20.32
CA ILE A 292 2.64 2.62 21.09
C ILE A 292 3.66 1.53 20.80
N ASP A 293 4.46 1.22 21.80
CA ASP A 293 5.45 0.15 21.76
C ASP A 293 4.91 -1.07 22.52
N GLY A 294 4.65 -2.17 21.82
CA GLY A 294 4.22 -3.40 22.45
C GLY A 294 5.32 -4.06 23.27
N GLY A 295 6.60 -3.70 23.09
CA GLY A 295 7.71 -4.34 23.82
C GLY A 295 7.87 -5.84 23.54
N GLY A 296 7.20 -6.36 22.51
CA GLY A 296 7.07 -7.80 22.22
C GLY A 296 5.87 -8.47 22.92
N HIS A 297 5.04 -7.72 23.64
CA HIS A 297 3.85 -8.23 24.33
C HIS A 297 2.64 -8.40 23.42
N THR A 298 1.68 -9.17 23.93
CA THR A 298 0.45 -9.53 23.23
C THR A 298 -0.79 -8.98 23.93
N ILE A 299 -1.73 -8.43 23.16
CA ILE A 299 -3.09 -8.14 23.63
C ILE A 299 -4.01 -9.25 23.13
N ARG A 300 -4.75 -9.89 24.04
CA ARG A 300 -5.64 -11.02 23.73
C ARG A 300 -7.10 -10.66 23.87
N GLY A 301 -7.97 -11.28 23.09
CA GLY A 301 -9.41 -11.21 23.32
C GLY A 301 -10.06 -9.88 22.94
N LEU A 302 -9.41 -9.05 22.11
CA LEU A 302 -9.94 -7.75 21.70
C LEU A 302 -11.25 -7.90 20.93
N ARG A 303 -12.29 -7.15 21.31
CA ARG A 303 -13.60 -7.14 20.62
C ARG A 303 -14.00 -5.71 20.30
N ILE A 304 -14.32 -5.44 19.03
CA ILE A 304 -14.86 -4.15 18.57
C ILE A 304 -15.96 -4.40 17.54
N SER A 305 -17.17 -3.91 17.79
CA SER A 305 -18.29 -4.04 16.84
C SER A 305 -18.95 -2.68 16.57
N ARG A 306 -18.66 -2.13 15.40
CA ARG A 306 -19.17 -0.82 14.93
C ARG A 306 -19.56 -0.92 13.44
N PRO A 307 -20.62 -1.68 13.08
CA PRO A 307 -20.91 -2.04 11.68
C PRO A 307 -21.19 -0.85 10.74
N GLY A 308 -21.53 0.33 11.27
CA GLY A 308 -21.66 1.57 10.48
C GLY A 308 -20.42 2.48 10.49
N GLY A 309 -19.42 2.16 11.32
CA GLY A 309 -18.25 2.99 11.58
C GLY A 309 -17.12 2.76 10.57
N SER A 310 -16.20 3.72 10.48
CA SER A 310 -15.00 3.60 9.65
C SER A 310 -13.75 3.99 10.42
N GLY A 311 -12.58 3.49 10.01
CA GLY A 311 -11.34 3.63 10.77
C GLY A 311 -11.45 2.87 12.10
N ILE A 312 -11.71 1.57 12.02
CA ILE A 312 -11.97 0.72 13.19
C ILE A 312 -10.83 -0.27 13.37
N GLY A 313 -10.30 -0.32 14.59
CA GLY A 313 -9.28 -1.24 15.09
C GLY A 313 -8.90 -0.83 16.51
N LEU A 314 -7.91 -1.50 17.13
CA LEU A 314 -7.34 -1.03 18.40
C LEU A 314 -6.99 0.46 18.31
N ILE A 315 -6.35 0.83 17.21
CA ILE A 315 -6.11 2.21 16.79
C ILE A 315 -7.03 2.50 15.62
N GLY A 316 -7.98 3.41 15.78
CA GLY A 316 -8.89 3.80 14.71
C GLY A 316 -8.15 4.53 13.59
N VAL A 317 -7.38 5.56 13.96
CA VAL A 317 -6.51 6.31 13.04
C VAL A 317 -5.13 6.49 13.65
N LEU A 318 -4.09 6.02 12.96
CA LEU A 318 -2.71 6.32 13.25
C LEU A 318 -2.27 7.52 12.39
N GLY A 319 -2.00 8.65 13.03
CA GLY A 319 -1.59 9.89 12.38
C GLY A 319 -0.18 9.81 11.78
N ALA A 320 0.24 10.82 11.03
CA ALA A 320 1.51 10.77 10.28
C ALA A 320 2.78 10.75 11.15
N GLN A 321 2.70 11.21 12.41
CA GLN A 321 3.78 11.04 13.39
C GLN A 321 3.60 9.77 14.23
N GLY A 322 2.41 9.16 14.15
CA GLY A 322 2.04 7.99 14.92
C GLY A 322 2.89 6.78 14.56
N THR A 323 3.36 6.07 15.58
CA THR A 323 4.05 4.78 15.42
C THR A 323 3.39 3.74 16.32
N VAL A 324 3.11 2.57 15.76
CA VAL A 324 2.85 1.35 16.53
C VAL A 324 3.88 0.30 16.15
N ARG A 325 4.50 -0.31 17.15
CA ARG A 325 5.53 -1.33 16.91
C ARG A 325 5.54 -2.43 17.94
N ASP A 326 6.13 -3.57 17.57
CA ASP A 326 6.48 -4.65 18.50
C ASP A 326 5.28 -5.18 19.30
N LEU A 327 4.11 -5.22 18.66
CA LEU A 327 2.84 -5.54 19.29
C LEU A 327 2.16 -6.71 18.58
N ALA A 328 1.68 -7.68 19.35
CA ALA A 328 0.86 -8.78 18.85
C ALA A 328 -0.59 -8.64 19.31
N LEU A 329 -1.54 -8.98 18.43
CA LEU A 329 -2.95 -9.20 18.77
C LEU A 329 -3.30 -10.67 18.52
N GLU A 330 -3.94 -11.33 19.49
CA GLU A 330 -4.40 -12.71 19.39
C GLU A 330 -5.87 -12.83 19.79
N ASP A 331 -6.60 -13.76 19.16
CA ASP A 331 -8.04 -13.95 19.37
C ASP A 331 -8.77 -12.61 19.37
N ALA A 332 -8.63 -11.82 18.30
CA ALA A 332 -9.28 -10.53 18.17
C ALA A 332 -10.42 -10.58 17.14
N VAL A 333 -11.50 -9.84 17.37
CA VAL A 333 -12.63 -9.74 16.44
C VAL A 333 -13.00 -8.28 16.25
N VAL A 334 -12.95 -7.80 15.01
CA VAL A 334 -13.31 -6.44 14.65
C VAL A 334 -14.32 -6.41 13.50
N ILE A 335 -15.47 -5.80 13.75
CA ILE A 335 -16.55 -5.61 12.79
C ILE A 335 -16.75 -4.12 12.54
N GLY A 336 -16.70 -3.70 11.28
CA GLY A 336 -16.85 -2.30 10.88
C GLY A 336 -17.47 -2.13 9.50
N ARG A 337 -17.46 -0.91 8.97
CA ARG A 337 -17.88 -0.62 7.58
C ARG A 337 -16.70 -0.43 6.64
N GLY A 338 -15.78 0.48 6.98
CA GLY A 338 -14.72 0.92 6.08
C GLY A 338 -13.40 1.19 6.79
N GLY A 339 -12.25 0.75 6.26
CA GLY A 339 -10.96 0.92 6.96
C GLY A 339 -10.98 0.16 8.28
N VAL A 340 -11.17 -1.16 8.20
CA VAL A 340 -11.37 -2.04 9.35
C VAL A 340 -10.18 -2.99 9.46
N ALA A 341 -9.63 -3.11 10.67
CA ALA A 341 -8.60 -4.08 11.00
C ALA A 341 -8.55 -4.39 12.49
N LEU A 342 -7.79 -5.41 12.88
CA LEU A 342 -7.54 -5.70 14.29
C LEU A 342 -6.68 -4.59 14.92
N LEU A 343 -5.58 -4.19 14.27
CA LEU A 343 -4.64 -3.23 14.83
C LEU A 343 -4.92 -1.78 14.43
N VAL A 344 -4.81 -1.43 13.14
CA VAL A 344 -5.00 -0.04 12.68
C VAL A 344 -6.06 0.08 11.60
N GLY A 345 -7.14 0.81 11.87
CA GLY A 345 -8.16 1.08 10.86
C GLY A 345 -7.63 1.89 9.68
N SER A 346 -7.08 3.07 9.96
CA SER A 346 -6.43 3.94 8.96
C SER A 346 -5.01 4.33 9.40
N ASN A 347 -4.00 3.89 8.64
CA ASN A 347 -2.60 4.18 8.87
C ASN A 347 -2.08 5.31 7.99
N PHE A 348 -1.66 6.43 8.58
CA PHE A 348 -0.87 7.48 7.93
C PHE A 348 0.57 7.57 8.46
N GLY A 349 0.86 6.85 9.54
CA GLY A 349 2.15 6.79 10.22
C GLY A 349 2.91 5.51 9.92
N MET A 350 3.35 4.82 10.97
CA MET A 350 4.20 3.65 10.86
C MET A 350 3.71 2.47 11.71
N VAL A 351 3.53 1.32 11.06
CA VAL A 351 3.28 0.02 11.69
C VAL A 351 4.51 -0.85 11.46
N TYR A 352 5.20 -1.27 12.53
CA TYR A 352 6.51 -1.93 12.43
C TYR A 352 6.64 -3.15 13.35
N ARG A 353 6.94 -4.33 12.80
CA ARG A 353 7.05 -5.60 13.58
C ARG A 353 5.80 -5.90 14.42
N CYS A 354 4.63 -5.73 13.82
CA CYS A 354 3.35 -6.05 14.47
C CYS A 354 2.73 -7.31 13.87
N ARG A 355 2.09 -8.11 14.73
CA ARG A 355 1.34 -9.31 14.33
C ARG A 355 -0.12 -9.18 14.74
N ALA A 356 -1.03 -9.66 13.91
CA ALA A 356 -2.44 -9.76 14.29
C ALA A 356 -3.05 -11.09 13.86
N GLU A 357 -3.83 -11.69 14.75
CA GLU A 357 -4.54 -12.94 14.54
C GLU A 357 -6.00 -12.83 14.99
N GLY A 358 -6.94 -13.15 14.09
CA GLY A 358 -8.36 -13.08 14.41
C GLY A 358 -9.29 -12.91 13.21
N GLU A 359 -10.48 -12.36 13.47
CA GLU A 359 -11.56 -12.19 12.49
C GLU A 359 -11.83 -10.71 12.22
N VAL A 360 -11.87 -10.34 10.94
CA VAL A 360 -12.27 -9.01 10.47
C VAL A 360 -13.43 -9.09 9.49
N ALA A 361 -14.49 -8.34 9.74
CA ALA A 361 -15.65 -8.25 8.86
C ALA A 361 -16.05 -6.79 8.57
N GLY A 362 -16.42 -6.50 7.31
CA GLY A 362 -16.93 -5.19 6.93
C GLY A 362 -17.27 -5.05 5.45
N GLU A 363 -17.25 -3.82 4.92
CA GLU A 363 -17.61 -3.57 3.51
C GLU A 363 -16.41 -3.19 2.64
N LEU A 364 -15.56 -2.26 3.07
CA LEU A 364 -14.55 -1.61 2.22
C LEU A 364 -13.19 -1.46 2.92
N ALA A 365 -12.09 -1.74 2.21
CA ALA A 365 -10.73 -1.51 2.72
C ALA A 365 -10.50 -2.22 4.06
N LEU A 366 -10.50 -3.55 4.01
CA LEU A 366 -10.35 -4.40 5.20
C LEU A 366 -9.01 -5.12 5.14
N GLY A 367 -8.31 -5.18 6.26
CA GLY A 367 -7.19 -6.09 6.43
C GLY A 367 -7.09 -6.60 7.85
N VAL A 368 -6.47 -7.75 8.06
CA VAL A 368 -6.34 -8.29 9.42
C VAL A 368 -5.47 -7.35 10.28
N LEU A 369 -4.34 -6.87 9.74
CA LEU A 369 -3.45 -5.96 10.47
C LEU A 369 -3.83 -4.49 10.27
N VAL A 370 -4.06 -4.07 9.02
CA VAL A 370 -4.35 -2.66 8.70
C VAL A 370 -5.51 -2.54 7.70
N GLY A 371 -6.45 -1.62 7.92
CA GLY A 371 -7.58 -1.42 7.00
C GLY A 371 -7.13 -0.67 5.74
N GLY A 372 -6.82 0.62 5.89
CA GLY A 372 -6.22 1.44 4.84
C GLY A 372 -4.86 2.00 5.27
N SER A 373 -3.88 2.07 4.37
CA SER A 373 -2.53 2.54 4.66
C SER A 373 -2.04 3.56 3.63
N GLY A 374 -1.89 4.82 4.04
CA GLY A 374 -1.06 5.83 3.37
C GLY A 374 0.33 5.99 3.99
N GLY A 375 0.61 5.25 5.08
CA GLY A 375 1.89 5.24 5.78
C GLY A 375 2.77 4.03 5.42
N LEU A 376 3.65 3.62 6.34
CA LEU A 376 4.47 2.42 6.20
C LEU A 376 3.87 1.27 7.02
N VAL A 377 3.82 0.08 6.43
CA VAL A 377 3.65 -1.21 7.12
C VAL A 377 4.88 -2.05 6.81
N ALA A 378 5.67 -2.39 7.82
CA ALA A 378 6.91 -3.14 7.65
C ALA A 378 7.03 -4.28 8.66
N TYR A 379 7.46 -5.45 8.20
CA TYR A 379 7.53 -6.67 9.01
C TYR A 379 6.18 -6.98 9.69
N GLY A 380 5.09 -6.72 8.98
CA GLY A 380 3.73 -7.02 9.45
C GLY A 380 3.36 -8.47 9.21
N GLU A 381 2.66 -9.07 10.16
CA GLU A 381 2.17 -10.45 10.06
C GLU A 381 0.67 -10.52 10.33
N SER A 382 -0.04 -11.34 9.55
CA SER A 382 -1.49 -11.52 9.69
C SER A 382 -1.91 -12.97 9.56
N HIS A 383 -2.80 -13.40 10.45
CA HIS A 383 -3.42 -14.72 10.53
C HIS A 383 -4.92 -14.62 10.81
N GLY A 384 -5.71 -15.61 10.37
CA GLY A 384 -7.15 -15.68 10.61
C GLY A 384 -7.99 -15.39 9.37
N THR A 385 -9.14 -14.74 9.52
CA THR A 385 -10.12 -14.57 8.43
C THR A 385 -10.49 -13.12 8.22
N VAL A 386 -10.60 -12.70 6.96
CA VAL A 386 -11.11 -11.38 6.60
C VAL A 386 -12.20 -11.51 5.52
N SER A 387 -13.37 -10.91 5.77
CA SER A 387 -14.51 -10.95 4.86
C SER A 387 -15.09 -9.56 4.60
N GLY A 388 -15.28 -9.21 3.33
CA GLY A 388 -15.96 -7.97 2.96
C GLY A 388 -16.38 -7.87 1.52
N ASN A 389 -16.76 -6.67 1.08
CA ASN A 389 -17.25 -6.48 -0.28
C ASN A 389 -16.11 -6.10 -1.24
N GLN A 390 -15.34 -5.06 -0.91
CA GLN A 390 -14.33 -4.49 -1.79
C GLN A 390 -13.02 -4.13 -1.09
N ALA A 391 -11.90 -4.29 -1.80
CA ALA A 391 -10.54 -3.95 -1.31
C ALA A 391 -10.22 -4.68 0.00
N VAL A 392 -10.22 -6.01 -0.07
CA VAL A 392 -9.99 -6.88 1.10
C VAL A 392 -8.61 -7.51 0.95
N GLY A 393 -7.72 -7.26 1.90
CA GLY A 393 -6.38 -7.83 1.93
C GLY A 393 -6.16 -8.70 3.15
N GLY A 394 -5.42 -9.79 3.05
CA GLY A 394 -5.07 -10.59 4.24
C GLY A 394 -4.29 -9.79 5.28
N LEU A 395 -3.42 -8.86 4.86
CA LEU A 395 -2.69 -7.95 5.75
C LEU A 395 -3.24 -6.52 5.71
N VAL A 396 -3.38 -5.94 4.51
CA VAL A 396 -3.80 -4.55 4.30
C VAL A 396 -4.91 -4.43 3.26
N GLY A 397 -6.01 -3.75 3.56
CA GLY A 397 -7.10 -3.57 2.61
C GLY A 397 -6.77 -2.68 1.41
N ASP A 398 -6.45 -1.41 1.66
CA ASP A 398 -6.09 -0.41 0.65
C ASP A 398 -4.73 0.22 0.95
N VAL A 399 -3.82 0.25 -0.02
CA VAL A 399 -2.46 0.77 0.12
C VAL A 399 -2.26 1.94 -0.84
N ARG A 400 -1.94 3.10 -0.27
CA ARG A 400 -1.28 4.25 -0.93
C ARG A 400 0.15 4.47 -0.42
N GLY A 401 0.50 3.68 0.60
CA GLY A 401 1.72 3.65 1.38
C GLY A 401 2.81 2.72 0.84
N GLY A 402 3.66 2.27 1.75
CA GLY A 402 4.59 1.16 1.55
C GLY A 402 4.22 -0.07 2.38
N VAL A 403 4.26 -1.26 1.79
CA VAL A 403 4.18 -2.56 2.48
C VAL A 403 5.47 -3.33 2.21
N TYR A 404 6.26 -3.54 3.26
CA TYR A 404 7.64 -4.03 3.18
C TYR A 404 7.83 -5.27 4.03
N PHE A 405 8.53 -6.28 3.52
CA PHE A 405 8.96 -7.45 4.31
C PHE A 405 7.82 -8.11 5.12
N SER A 406 6.59 -8.04 4.62
CA SER A 406 5.40 -8.42 5.37
C SER A 406 4.77 -9.68 4.82
N ARG A 407 4.01 -10.38 5.65
CA ARG A 407 3.40 -11.67 5.28
C ARG A 407 1.97 -11.82 5.76
N SER A 408 1.21 -12.63 5.04
CA SER A 408 -0.12 -13.07 5.46
C SER A 408 -0.35 -14.54 5.16
N ASN A 409 -0.98 -15.25 6.09
CA ASN A 409 -1.61 -16.54 5.84
C ASN A 409 -3.15 -16.48 6.05
N ALA A 410 -3.73 -15.28 6.10
CA ALA A 410 -5.16 -15.11 6.36
C ALA A 410 -6.02 -15.59 5.19
N GLU A 411 -7.19 -16.15 5.50
CA GLU A 411 -8.20 -16.49 4.52
C GLU A 411 -9.01 -15.25 4.14
N VAL A 412 -9.07 -14.95 2.85
CA VAL A 412 -9.67 -13.72 2.31
C VAL A 412 -10.92 -14.07 1.52
N SER A 413 -12.04 -13.44 1.85
CA SER A 413 -13.31 -13.61 1.14
C SER A 413 -13.99 -12.28 0.77
N GLY A 414 -14.63 -12.22 -0.39
CA GLY A 414 -15.40 -11.04 -0.78
C GLY A 414 -15.84 -10.95 -2.23
N SER A 415 -16.20 -9.76 -2.70
CA SER A 415 -16.73 -9.57 -4.06
C SER A 415 -15.70 -9.10 -5.07
N ARG A 416 -14.88 -8.09 -4.73
CA ARG A 416 -14.00 -7.41 -5.70
C ARG A 416 -12.71 -6.86 -5.12
N GLY A 417 -11.59 -7.07 -5.80
CA GLY A 417 -10.31 -6.48 -5.40
C GLY A 417 -9.79 -7.13 -4.13
N LEU A 418 -9.58 -8.44 -4.18
CA LEU A 418 -9.16 -9.23 -3.03
C LEU A 418 -7.73 -9.71 -3.24
N GLY A 419 -6.88 -9.53 -2.23
CA GLY A 419 -5.50 -10.01 -2.25
C GLY A 419 -5.16 -10.78 -0.99
N GLY A 420 -4.40 -11.87 -1.12
CA GLY A 420 -3.93 -12.60 0.06
C GLY A 420 -3.03 -11.75 0.97
N LEU A 421 -2.40 -10.70 0.46
CA LEU A 421 -1.70 -9.69 1.27
C LEU A 421 -2.39 -8.32 1.22
N VAL A 422 -2.64 -7.81 0.01
CA VAL A 422 -3.18 -6.46 -0.22
C VAL A 422 -4.41 -6.48 -1.12
N GLY A 423 -5.53 -5.90 -0.68
CA GLY A 423 -6.74 -5.83 -1.52
C GLY A 423 -6.55 -4.93 -2.75
N LEU A 424 -6.29 -3.65 -2.48
CA LEU A 424 -6.05 -2.61 -3.48
C LEU A 424 -4.70 -1.93 -3.21
N ASN A 425 -3.87 -1.82 -4.23
CA ASN A 425 -2.63 -1.04 -4.21
C ASN A 425 -2.74 0.10 -5.21
N THR A 426 -2.86 1.33 -4.71
CA THR A 426 -3.04 2.56 -5.51
C THR A 426 -1.91 3.54 -5.21
N PHE A 427 -1.01 3.82 -6.15
CA PHE A 427 0.19 4.65 -5.93
C PHE A 427 1.21 4.09 -4.90
N GLY A 428 0.94 2.91 -4.35
CA GLY A 428 1.75 2.29 -3.31
C GLY A 428 2.86 1.38 -3.83
N LEU A 429 3.65 0.86 -2.89
CA LEU A 429 4.69 -0.13 -3.15
C LEU A 429 4.49 -1.34 -2.24
N VAL A 430 4.38 -2.52 -2.85
CA VAL A 430 4.52 -3.81 -2.16
C VAL A 430 5.89 -4.38 -2.51
N LEU A 431 6.75 -4.53 -1.50
CA LEU A 431 8.14 -4.95 -1.66
C LEU A 431 8.49 -6.11 -0.72
N SER A 432 9.16 -7.14 -1.25
CA SER A 432 9.71 -8.24 -0.45
C SER A 432 8.68 -8.90 0.47
N SER A 433 7.44 -9.02 0.02
CA SER A 433 6.31 -9.44 0.84
C SER A 433 5.62 -10.66 0.24
N TYR A 434 4.90 -11.44 1.05
CA TYR A 434 4.30 -12.66 0.55
C TYR A 434 2.98 -13.08 1.22
N SER A 435 2.29 -14.00 0.56
CA SER A 435 0.99 -14.51 1.00
C SER A 435 0.88 -16.02 0.78
N THR A 436 0.14 -16.67 1.69
CA THR A 436 -0.07 -18.12 1.66
C THR A 436 -1.53 -18.54 1.89
N GLY A 437 -2.35 -17.67 2.49
CA GLY A 437 -3.76 -17.95 2.80
C GLY A 437 -4.66 -17.86 1.58
N GLN A 438 -5.74 -18.64 1.56
CA GLN A 438 -6.65 -18.77 0.42
C GLN A 438 -7.38 -17.45 0.13
N VAL A 439 -7.62 -17.18 -1.16
CA VAL A 439 -8.42 -16.03 -1.62
C VAL A 439 -9.63 -16.55 -2.41
N ILE A 440 -10.84 -16.24 -1.94
CA ILE A 440 -12.11 -16.64 -2.58
C ILE A 440 -12.95 -15.41 -2.88
N GLY A 441 -13.42 -15.23 -4.11
CA GLY A 441 -14.33 -14.12 -4.40
C GLY A 441 -14.85 -14.03 -5.82
N GLY A 442 -15.27 -12.83 -6.22
CA GLY A 442 -15.82 -12.58 -7.55
C GLY A 442 -14.79 -12.13 -8.58
N ASN A 443 -14.40 -10.85 -8.54
CA ASN A 443 -13.58 -10.20 -9.57
C ASN A 443 -12.32 -9.57 -9.00
N ASP A 444 -11.29 -9.39 -9.85
CA ASP A 444 -10.04 -8.73 -9.50
C ASP A 444 -9.36 -9.39 -8.28
N LEU A 445 -9.07 -10.69 -8.39
CA LEU A 445 -8.51 -11.51 -7.31
C LEU A 445 -7.03 -11.79 -7.57
N GLY A 446 -6.18 -11.56 -6.58
CA GLY A 446 -4.76 -11.89 -6.65
C GLY A 446 -4.33 -12.71 -5.44
N GLY A 447 -3.44 -13.68 -5.64
CA GLY A 447 -2.84 -14.39 -4.50
C GLY A 447 -2.12 -13.44 -3.55
N LEU A 448 -1.46 -12.39 -4.07
CA LEU A 448 -0.81 -11.34 -3.28
C LEU A 448 -1.59 -10.03 -3.28
N VAL A 449 -1.90 -9.49 -4.47
CA VAL A 449 -2.55 -8.18 -4.63
C VAL A 449 -3.79 -8.29 -5.51
N GLY A 450 -4.97 -7.88 -5.04
CA GLY A 450 -6.18 -7.92 -5.86
C GLY A 450 -6.10 -7.00 -7.07
N MET A 451 -5.99 -5.69 -6.80
CA MET A 451 -5.83 -4.67 -7.84
C MET A 451 -4.56 -3.85 -7.61
N ASN A 452 -3.73 -3.72 -8.65
CA ASN A 452 -2.51 -2.91 -8.67
C ASN A 452 -2.71 -1.77 -9.68
N THR A 453 -2.87 -0.53 -9.20
CA THR A 453 -3.24 0.64 -10.01
C THR A 453 -2.28 1.81 -9.80
N ASP A 454 -1.59 2.22 -10.87
CA ASP A 454 -0.50 3.21 -10.82
C ASP A 454 0.50 2.94 -9.66
N ALA A 455 0.83 1.66 -9.44
CA ALA A 455 1.53 1.17 -8.27
C ALA A 455 2.57 0.11 -8.63
N LYS A 456 3.34 -0.35 -7.63
CA LYS A 456 4.46 -1.28 -7.83
C LYS A 456 4.35 -2.50 -6.92
N VAL A 457 4.59 -3.68 -7.49
CA VAL A 457 4.79 -4.96 -6.79
C VAL A 457 6.15 -5.50 -7.19
N ARG A 458 7.05 -5.66 -6.21
CA ARG A 458 8.45 -6.05 -6.46
C ARG A 458 8.92 -7.10 -5.47
N ASN A 459 9.74 -8.04 -5.93
CA ASN A 459 10.41 -9.04 -5.10
C ASN A 459 9.44 -9.82 -4.19
N SER A 460 8.20 -10.02 -4.63
CA SER A 460 7.11 -10.48 -3.78
C SER A 460 6.48 -11.75 -4.34
N PHE A 461 5.76 -12.50 -3.51
CA PHE A 461 5.24 -13.78 -3.98
C PHE A 461 3.96 -14.26 -3.32
N SER A 462 3.27 -15.17 -4.01
CA SER A 462 2.15 -15.88 -3.42
C SER A 462 2.19 -17.37 -3.73
N ILE A 463 1.87 -18.16 -2.72
CA ILE A 463 1.56 -19.58 -2.88
C ILE A 463 0.10 -19.88 -2.53
N ALA A 464 -0.71 -18.84 -2.34
CA ALA A 464 -2.13 -18.92 -2.02
C ALA A 464 -2.92 -19.55 -3.17
N ALA A 465 -3.88 -20.41 -2.82
CA ALA A 465 -4.92 -20.80 -3.76
C ALA A 465 -5.88 -19.61 -4.00
N VAL A 466 -6.22 -19.35 -5.25
CA VAL A 466 -7.10 -18.27 -5.67
C VAL A 466 -8.28 -18.84 -6.43
N GLU A 467 -9.50 -18.60 -5.95
CA GLU A 467 -10.74 -19.10 -6.53
C GLU A 467 -11.72 -17.95 -6.76
N GLY A 468 -12.18 -17.78 -8.00
CA GLY A 468 -13.27 -16.86 -8.28
C GLY A 468 -14.13 -17.23 -9.47
N ASP A 469 -15.35 -16.73 -9.50
CA ASP A 469 -16.33 -16.99 -10.57
C ASP A 469 -16.41 -15.85 -11.61
N GLY A 470 -15.74 -14.73 -11.35
CA GLY A 470 -15.73 -13.54 -12.20
C GLY A 470 -14.51 -13.42 -13.10
N SER A 471 -14.04 -12.18 -13.26
CA SER A 471 -12.96 -11.82 -14.17
C SER A 471 -11.72 -11.28 -13.46
N ASN A 472 -10.56 -11.36 -14.13
CA ASN A 472 -9.26 -10.86 -13.67
C ASN A 472 -8.76 -11.60 -12.42
N ILE A 473 -8.50 -12.91 -12.59
CA ILE A 473 -8.09 -13.80 -11.50
C ILE A 473 -6.62 -14.18 -11.72
N GLY A 474 -5.74 -13.76 -10.83
CA GLY A 474 -4.30 -13.96 -10.95
C GLY A 474 -3.69 -14.68 -9.76
N GLY A 475 -2.71 -15.57 -10.01
CA GLY A 475 -1.99 -16.23 -8.92
C GLY A 475 -1.16 -15.26 -8.05
N LEU A 476 -0.75 -14.11 -8.59
CA LEU A 476 -0.09 -13.03 -7.83
C LEU A 476 -0.94 -11.76 -7.81
N VAL A 477 -1.33 -11.24 -8.98
CA VAL A 477 -2.07 -9.99 -9.13
C VAL A 477 -3.34 -10.19 -9.95
N GLY A 478 -4.51 -9.77 -9.45
CA GLY A 478 -5.75 -9.89 -10.23
C GLY A 478 -5.77 -8.95 -11.43
N PHE A 479 -5.72 -7.65 -11.19
CA PHE A 479 -5.70 -6.62 -12.23
C PHE A 479 -4.50 -5.69 -12.07
N ASN A 480 -3.64 -5.65 -13.09
CA ASN A 480 -2.45 -4.79 -13.15
C ASN A 480 -2.67 -3.64 -14.14
N SER A 481 -2.90 -2.42 -13.65
CA SER A 481 -3.27 -1.26 -14.47
C SER A 481 -2.29 -0.11 -14.30
N LEU A 482 -1.64 0.33 -15.39
CA LEU A 482 -0.62 1.38 -15.36
C LEU A 482 0.47 1.15 -14.30
N SER A 483 0.72 -0.12 -13.98
CA SER A 483 1.50 -0.54 -12.82
C SER A 483 2.64 -1.47 -13.22
N GLU A 484 3.52 -1.77 -12.28
CA GLU A 484 4.64 -2.70 -12.47
C GLU A 484 4.51 -3.90 -11.53
N VAL A 485 4.62 -5.10 -12.09
CA VAL A 485 4.92 -6.34 -11.37
C VAL A 485 6.31 -6.78 -11.81
N ARG A 486 7.23 -6.96 -10.86
CA ARG A 486 8.61 -7.30 -11.18
C ARG A 486 9.23 -8.27 -10.18
N ASN A 487 10.11 -9.16 -10.65
CA ASN A 487 10.89 -10.08 -9.81
C ASN A 487 10.00 -10.86 -8.81
N SER A 488 8.82 -11.29 -9.26
CA SER A 488 7.79 -11.83 -8.38
C SER A 488 7.29 -13.17 -8.90
N TYR A 489 6.70 -13.99 -8.03
CA TYR A 489 6.18 -15.29 -8.46
C TYR A 489 4.89 -15.74 -7.79
N ALA A 490 4.16 -16.59 -8.51
CA ALA A 490 2.99 -17.29 -8.02
C ALA A 490 3.18 -18.81 -8.14
N ALA A 491 2.82 -19.56 -7.11
CA ALA A 491 2.84 -21.03 -7.17
C ALA A 491 1.53 -21.71 -6.73
N GLY A 492 0.58 -20.95 -6.20
CA GLY A 492 -0.72 -21.49 -5.79
C GLY A 492 -1.65 -21.78 -6.98
N ALA A 493 -2.62 -22.67 -6.77
CA ALA A 493 -3.61 -23.01 -7.79
C ALA A 493 -4.55 -21.81 -8.06
N VAL A 494 -4.91 -21.60 -9.32
CA VAL A 494 -5.80 -20.52 -9.75
C VAL A 494 -7.01 -21.11 -10.47
N PHE A 495 -8.21 -20.81 -9.96
CA PHE A 495 -9.48 -21.12 -10.59
C PHE A 495 -10.26 -19.81 -10.84
N GLY A 496 -10.73 -19.60 -12.07
CA GLY A 496 -11.38 -18.35 -12.45
C GLY A 496 -12.43 -18.49 -13.56
N GLY A 497 -13.36 -17.53 -13.63
CA GLY A 497 -14.29 -17.42 -14.76
C GLY A 497 -13.59 -16.98 -16.05
N ASP A 498 -13.15 -15.72 -16.11
CA ASP A 498 -12.53 -15.13 -17.30
C ASP A 498 -11.27 -14.31 -16.96
N ALA A 499 -10.38 -14.09 -17.94
CA ALA A 499 -9.08 -13.45 -17.75
C ALA A 499 -8.30 -14.04 -16.54
N VAL A 500 -8.01 -15.33 -16.61
CA VAL A 500 -7.38 -16.10 -15.54
C VAL A 500 -5.89 -16.33 -15.84
N GLY A 501 -4.99 -15.77 -15.04
CA GLY A 501 -3.56 -15.88 -15.24
C GLY A 501 -2.84 -16.59 -14.10
N GLY A 502 -1.82 -17.39 -14.43
CA GLY A 502 -0.97 -18.00 -13.42
C GLY A 502 -0.23 -16.98 -12.57
N LEU A 503 0.11 -15.80 -13.12
CA LEU A 503 0.68 -14.68 -12.38
C LEU A 503 -0.28 -13.49 -12.30
N VAL A 504 -0.77 -13.00 -13.45
CA VAL A 504 -1.60 -11.80 -13.53
C VAL A 504 -2.93 -12.12 -14.22
N GLY A 505 -4.08 -11.82 -13.62
CA GLY A 505 -5.37 -12.05 -14.30
C GLY A 505 -5.48 -11.22 -15.58
N ARG A 506 -5.47 -9.90 -15.43
CA ARG A 506 -5.44 -8.94 -16.54
C ARG A 506 -4.31 -7.94 -16.42
N ASN A 507 -3.54 -7.80 -17.50
CA ASN A 507 -2.40 -6.90 -17.60
C ASN A 507 -2.65 -5.73 -18.58
N ASN A 508 -2.69 -4.52 -18.01
CA ASN A 508 -2.65 -3.22 -18.68
C ASN A 508 -1.43 -2.40 -18.21
N GLY A 509 -0.43 -3.04 -17.60
CA GLY A 509 0.78 -2.44 -17.05
C GLY A 509 2.03 -3.12 -17.58
N SER A 510 3.04 -3.30 -16.73
CA SER A 510 4.23 -4.09 -17.07
C SER A 510 4.39 -5.26 -16.10
N VAL A 511 4.78 -6.40 -16.65
CA VAL A 511 5.16 -7.60 -15.90
C VAL A 511 6.56 -7.99 -16.36
N ARG A 512 7.53 -7.98 -15.46
CA ARG A 512 8.93 -8.24 -15.81
C ARG A 512 9.56 -9.27 -14.90
N THR A 513 10.40 -10.14 -15.45
CA THR A 513 11.26 -11.06 -14.68
C THR A 513 10.48 -11.84 -13.61
N SER A 514 9.30 -12.34 -13.96
CA SER A 514 8.36 -12.96 -13.01
C SER A 514 7.95 -14.36 -13.42
N TYR A 515 7.49 -15.16 -12.45
CA TYR A 515 7.29 -16.60 -12.65
C TYR A 515 5.93 -17.12 -12.17
N ALA A 516 5.32 -18.01 -12.94
CA ALA A 516 4.12 -18.75 -12.53
C ALA A 516 4.33 -20.27 -12.55
N ALA A 517 4.11 -20.92 -11.42
CA ALA A 517 4.23 -22.37 -11.23
C ALA A 517 2.88 -23.08 -11.07
N GLY A 518 1.86 -22.36 -10.60
CA GLY A 518 0.59 -22.93 -10.17
C GLY A 518 -0.28 -23.43 -11.34
N PRO A 519 -1.10 -24.49 -11.13
CA PRO A 519 -2.07 -24.90 -12.13
C PRO A 519 -3.14 -23.82 -12.30
N VAL A 520 -3.57 -23.60 -13.55
CA VAL A 520 -4.62 -22.63 -13.90
C VAL A 520 -5.81 -23.38 -14.50
N THR A 521 -7.00 -23.11 -13.99
CA THR A 521 -8.27 -23.62 -14.51
C THR A 521 -9.18 -22.45 -14.80
N SER A 522 -9.77 -22.38 -16.00
CA SER A 522 -10.73 -21.32 -16.35
C SER A 522 -11.89 -21.79 -17.21
N ASP A 523 -13.01 -21.08 -17.09
CA ASP A 523 -14.16 -21.21 -18.00
C ASP A 523 -14.01 -20.35 -19.28
N GLY A 524 -13.18 -19.30 -19.21
CA GLY A 524 -12.94 -18.28 -20.23
C GLY A 524 -11.47 -18.14 -20.64
N ALA A 525 -11.02 -16.92 -20.93
CA ALA A 525 -9.65 -16.64 -21.35
C ALA A 525 -8.63 -16.94 -20.23
N SER A 526 -7.57 -17.66 -20.55
CA SER A 526 -6.50 -17.97 -19.59
C SER A 526 -5.10 -18.03 -20.19
N GLY A 527 -4.10 -17.86 -19.33
CA GLY A 527 -2.68 -17.92 -19.68
C GLY A 527 -1.76 -18.25 -18.52
N GLY A 528 -0.56 -18.74 -18.84
CA GLY A 528 0.46 -19.10 -17.83
C GLY A 528 1.00 -17.92 -17.06
N ILE A 529 1.27 -16.80 -17.75
CA ILE A 529 1.63 -15.53 -17.10
C ILE A 529 0.39 -14.68 -16.90
N SER A 530 -0.17 -14.18 -18.00
CA SER A 530 -1.36 -13.32 -17.99
C SER A 530 -2.56 -14.03 -18.61
N GLY A 531 -3.74 -13.91 -17.99
CA GLY A 531 -4.99 -14.37 -18.58
C GLY A 531 -5.42 -13.53 -19.77
N PHE A 532 -5.23 -12.20 -19.66
CA PHE A 532 -5.53 -11.26 -20.73
C PHE A 532 -4.59 -10.05 -20.71
N THR A 533 -4.01 -9.70 -21.85
CA THR A 533 -3.11 -8.54 -22.00
C THR A 533 -3.62 -7.62 -23.11
N VAL A 534 -3.83 -6.34 -22.81
CA VAL A 534 -4.36 -5.35 -23.77
C VAL A 534 -3.26 -4.45 -24.31
N GLU A 535 -2.69 -3.61 -23.44
CA GLU A 535 -1.58 -2.69 -23.73
C GLU A 535 -0.39 -2.94 -22.80
N GLY A 536 -0.38 -4.09 -22.13
CA GLY A 536 0.64 -4.44 -21.16
C GLY A 536 1.91 -5.00 -21.79
N GLU A 537 3.05 -4.70 -21.20
CA GLU A 537 4.35 -5.25 -21.58
C GLU A 537 4.68 -6.47 -20.71
N GLU A 538 5.22 -7.51 -21.34
CA GLU A 538 5.70 -8.72 -20.68
C GLU A 538 7.13 -9.02 -21.14
N ASP A 539 8.09 -8.97 -20.22
CA ASP A 539 9.52 -9.16 -20.53
C ASP A 539 10.20 -10.08 -19.52
N GLY A 540 11.01 -11.03 -19.98
CA GLY A 540 11.75 -11.95 -19.11
C GLY A 540 10.89 -12.83 -18.18
N ASN A 541 9.63 -13.12 -18.53
CA ASN A 541 8.71 -13.90 -17.71
C ASN A 541 8.72 -15.40 -18.07
N PHE A 542 8.45 -16.26 -17.09
CA PHE A 542 8.51 -17.72 -17.23
C PHE A 542 7.28 -18.41 -16.63
N TRP A 543 6.81 -19.51 -17.23
CA TRP A 543 5.73 -20.32 -16.65
C TRP A 543 5.97 -21.81 -16.85
N SER A 544 5.46 -22.62 -15.93
CA SER A 544 5.50 -24.08 -16.03
C SER A 544 4.46 -24.60 -17.04
N ALA A 545 4.79 -25.64 -17.82
CA ALA A 545 3.86 -26.27 -18.76
C ALA A 545 2.66 -26.99 -18.10
N MET A 546 2.66 -27.15 -16.76
CA MET A 546 1.55 -27.72 -15.98
C MET A 546 0.30 -26.82 -15.92
N THR A 547 0.39 -25.57 -16.40
CA THR A 547 -0.71 -24.59 -16.44
C THR A 547 -1.99 -25.09 -17.14
N TYR A 548 -1.94 -26.14 -17.98
CA TYR A 548 -3.09 -26.60 -18.76
C TYR A 548 -3.58 -28.04 -18.48
N SER A 549 -3.08 -28.72 -17.44
CA SER A 549 -3.58 -30.06 -17.11
C SER A 549 -3.52 -30.38 -15.62
N ALA A 550 -4.64 -30.88 -15.11
CA ALA A 550 -4.78 -31.47 -13.78
C ALA A 550 -3.70 -32.53 -13.54
N GLY A 551 -2.74 -32.20 -12.69
CA GLY A 551 -1.67 -33.10 -12.28
C GLY A 551 -0.50 -32.30 -11.73
N ALA A 552 -0.51 -32.05 -10.42
CA ALA A 552 0.68 -31.56 -9.73
C ALA A 552 1.80 -32.60 -9.89
N SER A 553 2.82 -32.32 -10.71
CA SER A 553 4.09 -33.03 -10.57
C SER A 553 4.89 -32.36 -9.46
N ASP A 554 5.28 -33.17 -8.48
CA ASP A 554 6.18 -32.88 -7.38
C ASP A 554 7.19 -31.76 -7.71
N LEU A 555 7.04 -30.59 -7.07
CA LEU A 555 7.97 -29.46 -7.19
C LEU A 555 9.40 -29.85 -6.79
N GLY A 556 9.58 -30.93 -6.01
CA GLY A 556 10.88 -31.51 -5.68
C GLY A 556 11.58 -32.25 -6.82
N ALA A 557 10.88 -32.50 -7.94
CA ALA A 557 11.43 -33.17 -9.13
C ALA A 557 11.94 -32.22 -10.22
N LEU A 558 11.70 -30.90 -10.09
CA LEU A 558 12.27 -29.90 -10.99
C LEU A 558 13.70 -29.56 -10.56
N THR A 559 14.70 -30.20 -11.17
CA THR A 559 16.08 -29.73 -11.03
C THR A 559 16.24 -28.41 -11.79
N ALA A 560 17.09 -27.51 -11.30
CA ALA A 560 17.41 -26.23 -11.96
C ALA A 560 17.88 -26.39 -13.44
N GLU A 561 18.36 -27.59 -13.80
CA GLU A 561 18.83 -27.96 -15.14
C GLU A 561 17.71 -28.48 -16.04
N GLN A 562 16.71 -29.19 -15.49
CA GLN A 562 15.55 -29.70 -16.24
C GLN A 562 14.48 -28.64 -16.44
N SER A 563 14.44 -27.65 -15.56
CA SER A 563 13.53 -26.53 -15.62
C SER A 563 13.98 -25.46 -16.62
N GLY A 564 15.25 -25.47 -17.04
CA GLY A 564 15.90 -24.44 -17.86
C GLY A 564 16.33 -23.20 -17.07
N TRP A 565 16.40 -23.31 -15.73
CA TRP A 565 16.52 -22.18 -14.80
C TRP A 565 17.94 -21.77 -14.45
N ALA A 566 18.91 -22.68 -14.55
CA ALA A 566 20.30 -22.34 -14.31
C ALA A 566 20.94 -21.76 -15.58
N PRO A 567 21.51 -20.53 -15.55
CA PRO A 567 22.45 -20.14 -16.58
C PRO A 567 23.56 -21.20 -16.64
N ARG A 568 23.85 -21.71 -17.84
CA ARG A 568 24.92 -22.69 -18.03
C ARG A 568 26.25 -22.04 -17.61
N PRO A 569 27.11 -22.71 -16.83
CA PRO A 569 28.43 -22.19 -16.54
C PRO A 569 29.20 -21.98 -17.86
N GLY A 570 29.38 -20.72 -18.26
CA GLY A 570 30.21 -20.36 -19.43
C GLY A 570 29.50 -19.61 -20.56
N ASP A 571 28.17 -19.49 -20.57
CA ASP A 571 27.45 -18.71 -21.59
C ASP A 571 27.14 -17.29 -21.08
N PHE A 572 28.19 -16.53 -20.74
CA PHE A 572 28.09 -15.15 -20.25
C PHE A 572 28.14 -14.13 -21.38
N LEU A 573 27.07 -14.01 -22.17
CA LEU A 573 26.87 -12.84 -23.05
C LEU A 573 25.37 -12.51 -23.16
N GLY A 574 24.85 -11.77 -22.19
CA GLY A 574 23.73 -10.84 -22.44
C GLY A 574 22.35 -11.16 -21.86
N LEU A 575 22.19 -12.19 -21.04
CA LEU A 575 20.92 -12.48 -20.35
C LEU A 575 21.16 -12.68 -18.84
N ILE A 576 20.33 -12.04 -18.01
CA ILE A 576 20.04 -12.36 -16.60
C ILE A 576 21.07 -11.86 -15.57
N ASP A 577 20.83 -10.65 -15.04
CA ASP A 577 21.32 -10.20 -13.73
C ASP A 577 20.11 -9.85 -12.86
N ALA A 578 19.46 -10.86 -12.25
CA ALA A 578 18.35 -10.70 -11.32
C ALA A 578 18.86 -10.92 -9.89
N TYR A 579 19.22 -9.87 -9.17
CA TYR A 579 19.57 -10.01 -7.76
C TYR A 579 19.19 -8.82 -6.86
N CYS A 580 19.49 -8.93 -5.57
CA CYS A 580 19.15 -8.01 -4.49
C CYS A 580 19.70 -6.60 -4.72
N ASP A 581 18.79 -5.70 -5.02
CA ASP A 581 19.05 -4.29 -5.23
C ASP A 581 18.83 -3.52 -3.92
N ALA A 582 19.89 -2.89 -3.41
CA ALA A 582 19.87 -2.12 -2.16
C ALA A 582 19.01 -0.85 -2.24
N ASN A 583 18.76 -0.34 -3.46
CA ASN A 583 17.96 0.86 -3.71
C ASN A 583 16.51 0.54 -4.14
N GLY A 584 16.18 -0.75 -4.37
CA GLY A 584 14.82 -1.23 -4.61
C GLY A 584 14.22 -0.87 -5.97
N ASN A 585 15.03 -0.40 -6.92
CA ASN A 585 14.70 -0.18 -8.33
C ASN A 585 14.52 -1.47 -9.16
N GLY A 586 15.01 -2.62 -8.66
CA GLY A 586 14.95 -3.96 -9.26
C GLY A 586 16.12 -4.33 -10.18
N PHE A 587 17.11 -3.45 -10.37
CA PHE A 587 18.35 -3.64 -11.12
C PHE A 587 19.54 -3.63 -10.16
N ILE A 588 20.48 -4.55 -10.34
CA ILE A 588 21.74 -4.50 -9.61
C ILE A 588 22.74 -3.63 -10.33
N ASP A 589 23.28 -2.67 -9.60
CA ASP A 589 24.45 -1.94 -10.06
C ASP A 589 25.67 -2.88 -10.07
N PRO A 590 26.59 -2.77 -11.05
CA PRO A 590 27.78 -3.61 -11.10
C PRO A 590 28.60 -3.64 -9.81
N ASP A 591 28.48 -2.57 -9.03
CA ASP A 591 29.20 -2.33 -7.78
C ASP A 591 28.53 -3.01 -6.56
N GLU A 592 27.26 -3.46 -6.70
CA GLU A 592 26.47 -4.19 -5.69
C GLU A 592 26.65 -5.73 -5.81
N ARG A 593 27.51 -6.19 -6.71
CA ARG A 593 27.76 -7.60 -6.98
C ARG A 593 28.67 -8.22 -5.92
N VAL A 594 28.12 -9.06 -5.03
CA VAL A 594 28.90 -9.89 -4.10
C VAL A 594 28.76 -11.39 -4.41
N PRO A 595 29.78 -12.23 -4.13
CA PRO A 595 29.74 -13.67 -4.41
C PRO A 595 28.58 -14.43 -3.74
N ASP A 596 28.08 -13.90 -2.62
CA ASP A 596 26.96 -14.46 -1.85
C ASP A 596 25.60 -13.84 -2.21
N ASN A 597 25.54 -12.99 -3.25
CA ASN A 597 24.29 -12.48 -3.79
C ASN A 597 23.59 -13.63 -4.55
N ARG A 598 22.98 -14.54 -3.80
CA ARG A 598 22.40 -15.76 -4.36
C ARG A 598 21.02 -15.48 -4.92
N VAL A 599 20.87 -15.82 -6.19
CA VAL A 599 19.61 -16.18 -6.83
C VAL A 599 18.88 -17.19 -5.94
N TRP A 600 17.56 -16.98 -5.75
CA TRP A 600 16.58 -17.95 -5.28
C TRP A 600 17.16 -19.32 -4.85
N ASP A 601 17.32 -19.56 -3.54
CA ASP A 601 17.93 -20.80 -3.04
C ASP A 601 16.88 -21.93 -2.99
N PHE A 602 16.75 -22.65 -4.11
CA PHE A 602 15.96 -23.89 -4.22
C PHE A 602 16.77 -25.08 -3.68
N ARG A 603 17.05 -25.12 -2.37
CA ARG A 603 17.60 -26.36 -1.80
C ARG A 603 16.54 -27.45 -1.92
N GLY A 604 16.96 -28.65 -2.34
CA GLY A 604 16.10 -29.81 -2.54
C GLY A 604 15.52 -30.40 -1.25
N SER A 605 15.03 -29.57 -0.34
CA SER A 605 14.58 -29.89 1.00
C SER A 605 13.13 -29.51 1.23
N GLY A 606 12.22 -29.70 0.27
CA GLY A 606 10.77 -29.52 0.49
C GLY A 606 10.34 -28.12 0.99
N GLU A 607 11.23 -27.14 0.94
CA GLU A 607 10.99 -25.76 1.37
C GLU A 607 10.76 -24.88 0.14
N PHE A 608 9.81 -23.94 0.25
CA PHE A 608 9.54 -22.97 -0.81
C PHE A 608 10.75 -22.04 -0.99
N PRO A 609 11.06 -21.62 -2.22
CA PRO A 609 12.23 -20.82 -2.48
C PRO A 609 12.08 -19.42 -1.89
N VAL A 610 13.07 -19.02 -1.09
CA VAL A 610 13.11 -17.70 -0.45
C VAL A 610 14.12 -16.82 -1.19
N ILE A 611 13.75 -15.57 -1.50
CA ILE A 611 14.70 -14.54 -1.94
C ILE A 611 15.56 -14.18 -0.72
N ARG A 612 16.84 -14.59 -0.71
CA ARG A 612 17.78 -14.19 0.35
C ARG A 612 18.58 -12.97 -0.11
N CYS A 613 18.34 -11.84 0.54
CA CYS A 613 19.20 -10.65 0.40
C CYS A 613 20.10 -10.52 1.62
N THR A 614 21.40 -10.74 1.44
CA THR A 614 22.40 -10.45 2.48
C THR A 614 22.60 -8.94 2.56
N PHE A 615 21.93 -8.28 3.49
CA PHE A 615 22.31 -6.93 3.91
C PHE A 615 23.58 -7.06 4.76
N GLU A 616 24.76 -6.77 4.21
CA GLU A 616 25.92 -6.47 5.04
C GLU A 616 25.73 -5.11 5.72
N ALA A 617 24.93 -5.10 6.79
CA ALA A 617 24.89 -4.03 7.77
C ALA A 617 24.72 -4.66 9.16
N GLY A 618 25.74 -5.37 9.63
CA GLY A 618 26.03 -5.51 11.07
C GLY A 618 24.95 -6.13 11.96
N TYR A 619 24.12 -7.06 11.48
CA TYR A 619 23.36 -7.95 12.36
C TYR A 619 24.14 -9.27 12.53
N PRO A 620 24.42 -9.72 13.78
CA PRO A 620 25.12 -10.97 13.98
C PRO A 620 24.26 -12.13 13.46
N SER A 621 24.85 -12.98 12.63
CA SER A 621 24.33 -14.29 12.27
C SER A 621 24.14 -15.11 13.54
N GLY A 622 22.91 -15.14 14.06
CA GLY A 622 22.47 -16.05 15.11
C GLY A 622 21.83 -17.27 14.46
N ASP A 623 22.49 -18.41 14.63
CA ASP A 623 22.18 -19.72 14.08
C ASP A 623 20.70 -20.14 14.17
N THR A 624 20.14 -20.49 13.02
CA THR A 624 19.07 -21.49 12.92
C THR A 624 19.72 -22.87 12.88
N ASP A 625 20.09 -23.42 14.05
CA ASP A 625 20.28 -24.87 14.26
C ASP A 625 20.59 -25.15 15.73
N SER A 626 19.55 -25.23 16.57
CA SER A 626 19.50 -26.13 17.75
C SER A 626 18.17 -26.01 18.51
N MET A 627 17.10 -26.55 17.95
CA MET A 627 16.05 -27.16 18.77
C MET A 627 15.92 -28.63 18.37
N GLY A 628 16.72 -29.45 19.05
CA GLY A 628 16.68 -30.90 18.96
C GLY A 628 17.34 -31.51 20.21
N ASN A 629 16.49 -32.08 21.08
CA ASN A 629 16.80 -32.97 22.20
C ASN A 629 17.68 -32.43 23.35
N MET A 630 17.05 -31.86 24.38
CA MET A 630 16.81 -32.49 25.69
C MET A 630 16.21 -31.49 26.68
#